data_AF-A0A6N4T3C3-F1
#
_entry.id   AF-A0A6N4T3C3-F1
#
_cell.length_a   1.000
_cell.length_b   1.000
_cell.length_c   1.000
_cell.angle_alpha   90.00
_cell.angle_beta   90.00
_cell.angle_gamma   90.00
#
_symmetry.space_group_name_H-M   'P 1'
#
loop_
_entity.id
_entity.type
_entity.pdbx_description
1 polymer ?
#
loop_
_entity_poly.entity_id
_entity_poly.type
_entity_poly.pdbx_seq_one_letter_code
_entity_poly.pdbx_strand_id
1 'polypeptide(L)'
;MSIELIIERRDRLTAPISIEEWLQFVATQADLRFRTEAHIGVNPINASKISVFAGDGEVEILVKDRWLPFFRHNRGKLITKYQENFEDPLNEVRIKIIGVAKAMNAVIRTDADDEILNWIPL
;
A
#
# COMPACT_ATOMS: atom_id res chain seq x y z
N MET A 1 -4.37 16.80 -7.94
CA MET A 1 -3.17 15.93 -7.93
C MET A 1 -3.39 14.88 -6.86
N SER A 2 -3.02 13.63 -7.10
CA SER A 2 -3.07 12.56 -6.08
C SER A 2 -1.65 12.35 -5.59
N ILE A 3 -1.44 12.38 -4.28
CA ILE A 3 -0.14 12.08 -3.66
C ILE A 3 -0.11 10.56 -3.41
N GLU A 4 1.00 9.92 -3.75
CA GLU A 4 1.28 8.54 -3.41
C GLU A 4 2.05 8.46 -2.09
N LEU A 5 1.71 7.48 -1.27
CA LEU A 5 2.46 7.11 -0.08
C LEU A 5 3.25 5.84 -0.38
N ILE A 6 4.54 5.88 -0.08
CA ILE A 6 5.52 4.89 -0.49
C ILE A 6 6.19 4.31 0.76
N ILE A 7 6.22 2.99 0.86
CA ILE A 7 7.09 2.25 1.78
C ILE A 7 8.26 1.67 0.98
N GLU A 8 9.47 2.03 1.36
CA GLU A 8 10.69 1.51 0.75
C GLU A 8 11.84 1.41 1.75
N ARG A 9 12.80 0.51 1.49
CA ARG A 9 14.00 0.39 2.32
C ARG A 9 14.93 1.59 2.08
N ARG A 10 15.45 2.16 3.18
CA ARG A 10 16.19 3.43 3.16
C ARG A 10 17.51 3.35 2.39
N ASP A 11 18.19 2.22 2.48
CA ASP A 11 19.53 2.02 1.92
C ASP A 11 19.47 1.31 0.57
N ARG A 12 20.19 1.84 -0.42
CA ARG A 12 20.36 1.24 -1.75
C ARG A 12 21.15 -0.08 -1.71
N LEU A 13 21.91 -0.32 -0.64
CA LEU A 13 22.62 -1.58 -0.43
C LEU A 13 21.72 -2.69 0.15
N THR A 14 20.60 -2.32 0.76
CA THR A 14 19.61 -3.31 1.20
C THR A 14 18.79 -3.73 0.00
N ALA A 15 18.55 -5.04 -0.16
CA ALA A 15 17.70 -5.55 -1.23
C ALA A 15 16.31 -4.87 -1.17
N PRO A 16 15.68 -4.54 -2.31
CA PRO A 16 14.31 -4.02 -2.31
C PRO A 16 13.32 -4.99 -1.66
N ILE A 17 12.12 -4.51 -1.28
CA ILE A 17 11.07 -5.39 -0.73
C ILE A 17 10.65 -6.35 -1.83
N SER A 18 10.91 -7.65 -1.67
CA SER A 18 10.55 -8.62 -2.71
C SER A 18 9.04 -8.85 -2.71
N ILE A 19 8.50 -9.31 -3.84
CA ILE A 19 7.08 -9.68 -3.89
C ILE A 19 6.82 -10.86 -2.95
N GLU A 20 7.70 -11.85 -2.90
CA GLU A 20 7.59 -13.02 -2.04
C GLU A 20 7.55 -12.64 -0.56
N GLU A 21 8.44 -11.73 -0.13
CA GLU A 21 8.46 -11.19 1.23
C GLU A 21 7.13 -10.51 1.58
N TRP A 22 6.63 -9.69 0.65
CA TRP A 22 5.34 -9.03 0.82
C TRP A 22 4.18 -10.01 0.94
N LEU A 23 4.10 -11.00 0.05
CA LEU A 23 3.06 -12.03 0.06
C LEU A 23 3.12 -12.87 1.34
N GLN A 24 4.31 -13.24 1.81
CA GLN A 24 4.49 -13.98 3.06
C GLN A 24 4.00 -13.18 4.26
N PHE A 25 4.33 -11.89 4.34
CA PHE A 25 3.84 -11.04 5.40
C PHE A 25 2.31 -10.96 5.39
N VAL A 26 1.70 -10.70 4.23
CA VAL A 26 0.23 -10.61 4.10
C VAL A 26 -0.45 -11.89 4.55
N ALA A 27 0.10 -13.06 4.19
CA ALA A 27 -0.44 -14.35 4.61
C ALA A 27 -0.44 -14.58 6.14
N THR A 28 0.36 -13.82 6.90
CA THR A 28 0.39 -13.88 8.38
C THR A 28 -0.59 -12.93 9.06
N GLN A 29 -1.22 -12.01 8.32
CA GLN A 29 -2.07 -10.97 8.87
C GLN A 29 -3.55 -11.27 8.61
N ALA A 30 -4.33 -11.49 9.67
CA ALA A 30 -5.76 -11.80 9.53
C ALA A 30 -6.60 -10.64 8.96
N ASP A 31 -6.10 -9.42 9.06
CA ASP A 31 -6.75 -8.20 8.55
C ASP A 31 -6.19 -7.73 7.20
N LEU A 32 -5.35 -8.54 6.54
CA LEU A 32 -4.91 -8.31 5.17
C LEU A 32 -5.30 -9.47 4.27
N ARG A 33 -5.58 -9.18 3.00
CA ARG A 33 -5.76 -10.23 1.98
C ARG A 33 -5.32 -9.75 0.62
N PHE A 34 -4.98 -10.69 -0.26
CA PHE A 34 -4.77 -10.36 -1.66
C PHE A 34 -6.06 -9.92 -2.31
N ARG A 35 -5.96 -8.89 -3.13
CA ARG A 35 -7.08 -8.43 -3.92
C ARG A 35 -7.31 -9.42 -5.06
N THR A 36 -8.50 -10.00 -5.10
CA THR A 36 -8.89 -10.95 -6.16
C THR A 36 -9.77 -10.32 -7.23
N GLU A 37 -10.29 -9.11 -7.00
CA GLU A 37 -11.23 -8.44 -7.89
C GLU A 37 -10.52 -7.57 -8.93
N ALA A 38 -10.93 -7.69 -10.20
CA ALA A 38 -10.43 -6.85 -11.28
C ALA A 38 -11.00 -5.42 -11.21
N HIS A 39 -10.19 -4.43 -11.58
CA HIS A 39 -10.66 -3.07 -11.83
C HIS A 39 -11.38 -3.02 -13.17
N ILE A 40 -12.58 -2.46 -13.19
CA ILE A 40 -13.29 -2.18 -14.43
C ILE A 40 -13.06 -0.70 -14.77
N GLY A 41 -12.16 -0.45 -15.72
CA GLY A 41 -12.06 0.84 -16.39
C GLY A 41 -13.17 0.97 -17.43
N VAL A 42 -13.69 2.19 -17.63
CA VAL A 42 -14.58 2.49 -18.75
C VAL A 42 -13.81 3.33 -19.74
N ASN A 43 -13.71 2.86 -20.98
CA ASN A 43 -13.11 3.64 -22.05
C ASN A 43 -14.03 4.85 -22.36
N PRO A 44 -13.53 6.09 -22.24
CA PRO A 44 -14.35 7.28 -22.43
C PRO A 44 -14.80 7.51 -23.89
N ILE A 45 -14.15 6.86 -24.86
CA ILE A 45 -14.43 7.06 -26.29
C ILE A 45 -15.60 6.18 -26.76
N ASN A 46 -15.70 4.96 -26.27
CA ASN A 46 -16.66 3.96 -26.76
C ASN A 46 -17.45 3.26 -25.64
N ALA A 47 -17.33 3.71 -24.40
CA ALA A 47 -17.96 3.13 -23.21
C ALA A 47 -17.66 1.64 -22.97
N SER A 48 -16.67 1.05 -23.66
CA SER A 48 -16.27 -0.33 -23.44
C SER A 48 -15.67 -0.51 -22.05
N LYS A 49 -15.98 -1.64 -21.41
CA LYS A 49 -15.42 -2.02 -20.12
C LYS A 49 -14.07 -2.70 -20.34
N ILE A 50 -13.02 -2.15 -19.74
CA ILE A 50 -11.67 -2.72 -19.71
C ILE A 50 -11.49 -3.33 -18.33
N SER A 51 -11.45 -4.66 -18.25
CA SER A 51 -11.14 -5.37 -17.01
C SER A 51 -9.63 -5.47 -16.86
N VAL A 52 -9.08 -4.84 -15.83
CA VAL A 52 -7.68 -4.92 -15.43
C VAL A 52 -7.62 -5.79 -14.18
N PHE A 53 -7.06 -6.99 -14.30
CA PHE A 53 -6.84 -7.86 -13.13
C PHE A 53 -6.01 -7.13 -12.08
N ALA A 54 -6.26 -7.42 -10.80
CA ALA A 54 -5.41 -6.92 -9.72
C ALA A 54 -3.95 -7.29 -10.02
N GLY A 55 -3.05 -6.31 -9.98
CA GLY A 55 -1.62 -6.56 -10.19
C GLY A 55 -1.04 -7.47 -9.11
N ASP A 56 0.08 -8.11 -9.41
CA ASP A 56 0.79 -8.96 -8.45
C ASP A 56 1.10 -8.14 -7.18
N GLY A 57 0.66 -8.65 -6.02
CA GLY A 57 0.89 -8.01 -4.72
C GLY A 57 -0.05 -6.85 -4.37
N GLU A 58 -1.18 -6.69 -5.07
CA GLU A 58 -2.28 -5.85 -4.60
C GLU A 58 -2.99 -6.48 -3.39
N VAL A 59 -3.16 -5.67 -2.35
CA VAL A 59 -3.69 -6.11 -1.04
C VAL A 59 -4.79 -5.17 -0.56
N GLU A 60 -5.74 -5.76 0.15
CA GLU A 60 -6.80 -5.07 0.87
C GLU A 60 -6.61 -5.21 2.38
N ILE A 61 -7.06 -4.20 3.13
CA ILE A 61 -7.08 -4.18 4.59
C ILE A 61 -8.52 -4.22 5.09
N LEU A 62 -8.78 -4.99 6.15
CA LEU A 62 -10.07 -5.02 6.84
C LEU A 62 -10.16 -3.87 7.84
N VAL A 63 -11.06 -2.93 7.59
CA VAL A 63 -11.33 -1.77 8.47
C VAL A 63 -12.85 -1.67 8.67
N LYS A 64 -13.32 -1.69 9.92
CA LYS A 64 -14.75 -1.62 10.26
C LYS A 64 -15.61 -2.59 9.43
N ASP A 65 -15.19 -3.85 9.39
CA ASP A 65 -15.84 -4.95 8.65
C ASP A 65 -15.92 -4.77 7.11
N ARG A 66 -15.08 -3.88 6.56
CA ARG A 66 -14.99 -3.66 5.10
C ARG A 66 -13.56 -3.84 4.63
N TRP A 67 -13.41 -4.54 3.51
CA TRP A 67 -12.14 -4.64 2.80
C TRP A 67 -11.94 -3.39 1.96
N LEU A 68 -10.84 -2.69 2.21
CA LEU A 68 -10.48 -1.46 1.51
C LEU A 68 -9.16 -1.65 0.76
N PRO A 69 -8.97 -1.03 -0.41
CA PRO A 69 -7.67 -1.03 -1.09
C PRO A 69 -6.57 -0.52 -0.16
N PHE A 70 -5.47 -1.26 -0.07
CA PHE A 70 -4.35 -0.93 0.81
C PHE A 70 -3.09 -0.67 0.01
N PHE A 71 -2.16 -1.62 -0.07
CA PHE A 71 -0.91 -1.48 -0.81
C PHE A 71 -0.93 -2.29 -2.10
N ARG A 72 -0.26 -1.76 -3.13
CA ARG A 72 0.23 -2.54 -4.26
C ARG A 72 1.75 -2.66 -4.18
N HIS A 73 2.29 -3.81 -4.56
CA HIS A 73 3.71 -3.95 -4.79
C HIS A 73 4.08 -3.34 -6.16
N ASN A 74 5.15 -2.57 -6.21
CA ASN A 74 5.67 -2.04 -7.46
C ASN A 74 7.19 -1.86 -7.38
N ARG A 75 7.94 -2.62 -8.18
CA ARG A 75 9.40 -2.49 -8.36
C ARG A 75 10.17 -2.40 -7.03
N GLY A 76 9.80 -3.23 -6.07
CA GLY A 76 10.50 -3.30 -4.78
C GLY A 76 10.01 -2.34 -3.71
N LYS A 77 8.89 -1.64 -3.96
CA LYS A 77 8.23 -0.70 -3.05
C LYS A 77 6.78 -1.11 -2.82
N LEU A 78 6.20 -0.67 -1.70
CA LEU A 78 4.76 -0.75 -1.48
C LEU A 78 4.17 0.64 -1.65
N ILE A 79 3.13 0.76 -2.49
CA ILE A 79 2.56 2.05 -2.88
C ILE A 79 1.06 2.05 -2.56
N THR A 80 0.58 3.14 -1.97
CA THR A 80 -0.84 3.43 -1.83
C THR A 80 -1.11 4.91 -2.11
N LYS A 81 -2.38 5.29 -2.16
CA LYS A 81 -2.73 6.71 -2.24
C LYS A 81 -2.69 7.31 -0.84
N TYR A 82 -2.09 8.49 -0.73
CA TYR A 82 -2.23 9.30 0.47
C TYR A 82 -3.71 9.67 0.66
N GLN A 83 -4.17 9.56 1.90
CA GLN A 83 -5.52 9.96 2.29
C GLN A 83 -5.38 11.02 3.39
N GLU A 84 -6.19 12.08 3.34
CA GLU A 84 -6.16 13.18 4.32
C GLU A 84 -6.37 12.69 5.76
N ASN A 85 -7.10 11.58 5.94
CA ASN A 85 -7.34 10.97 7.24
C ASN A 85 -6.08 10.33 7.87
N PHE A 86 -4.95 10.24 7.16
CA PHE A 86 -3.68 9.74 7.71
C PHE A 86 -2.99 10.75 8.64
N GLU A 87 -3.43 12.01 8.63
CA GLU A 87 -2.98 13.01 9.62
C GLU A 87 -3.40 12.62 11.05
N ASP A 88 -4.52 11.90 11.21
CA ASP A 88 -4.98 11.39 12.50
C ASP A 88 -4.08 10.22 12.97
N PRO A 89 -3.37 10.35 14.11
CA PRO A 89 -2.51 9.28 14.64
C PRO A 89 -3.28 8.06 15.12
N LEU A 90 -4.59 8.17 15.35
CA LEU A 90 -5.48 7.07 15.72
C LEU A 90 -6.10 6.36 14.52
N ASN A 91 -5.79 6.79 13.29
CA ASN A 91 -6.27 6.14 12.09
C ASN A 91 -5.74 4.70 12.00
N GLU A 92 -6.64 3.72 11.99
CA GLU A 92 -6.32 2.29 11.94
C GLU A 92 -5.45 1.92 10.74
N VAL A 93 -5.70 2.54 9.58
CA VAL A 93 -4.91 2.33 8.35
C VAL A 93 -3.51 2.90 8.52
N ARG A 94 -3.38 4.11 9.08
CA ARG A 94 -2.06 4.72 9.39
C ARG A 94 -1.24 3.85 10.33
N ILE A 95 -1.86 3.35 11.40
CA ILE A 95 -1.21 2.45 12.35
C ILE A 95 -0.74 1.19 11.64
N LYS A 96 -1.56 0.59 10.77
CA LYS A 96 -1.15 -0.57 9.97
C LYS A 96 0.01 -0.24 9.02
N ILE A 97 0.01 0.93 8.36
CA ILE A 97 1.11 1.40 7.51
C ILE A 97 2.43 1.45 8.29
N ILE A 98 2.42 2.01 9.51
CA ILE A 98 3.59 2.03 10.40
C ILE A 98 4.05 0.60 10.73
N GLY A 99 3.10 -0.29 11.04
CA GLY A 99 3.39 -1.71 11.29
C GLY A 99 4.04 -2.41 10.10
N VAL A 100 3.54 -2.18 8.89
CA VAL A 100 4.12 -2.72 7.64
C VAL A 100 5.53 -2.17 7.43
N ALA A 101 5.73 -0.85 7.56
CA ALA A 101 7.05 -0.24 7.39
C ALA A 101 8.07 -0.84 8.38
N LYS A 102 7.67 -1.03 9.65
CA LYS A 102 8.50 -1.68 10.66
C LYS A 102 8.82 -3.14 10.31
N ALA A 103 7.82 -3.92 9.90
CA ALA A 103 8.00 -5.33 9.55
C ALA A 103 8.96 -5.52 8.36
N MET A 104 8.93 -4.59 7.40
CA MET A 104 9.77 -4.61 6.20
C MET A 104 11.16 -3.95 6.39
N ASN A 105 11.45 -3.46 7.60
CA ASN A 105 12.62 -2.62 7.90
C ASN A 105 12.76 -1.44 6.92
N ALA A 106 11.64 -0.76 6.70
CA ALA A 106 11.46 0.26 5.67
C ALA A 106 11.06 1.62 6.28
N VAL A 107 11.09 2.66 5.44
CA VAL A 107 10.65 4.01 5.77
C VAL A 107 9.41 4.38 4.96
N ILE A 108 8.64 5.35 5.46
CA ILE A 108 7.43 5.87 4.81
C ILE A 108 7.76 7.24 4.20
N ARG A 109 7.31 7.48 2.97
CA ARG A 109 7.58 8.68 2.17
C ARG A 109 6.36 9.07 1.36
N THR A 110 6.37 10.27 0.79
CA THR A 110 5.44 10.65 -0.26
C THR A 110 6.14 10.74 -1.62
N ASP A 111 5.39 10.87 -2.71
CA ASP A 111 5.93 11.27 -4.02
C ASP A 111 5.95 12.79 -4.23
N ALA A 112 5.47 13.56 -3.24
CA ALA A 112 5.43 15.02 -3.28
C ALA A 112 6.75 15.65 -2.81
N ASP A 113 7.45 14.99 -1.88
CA ASP A 113 8.74 15.40 -1.33
C ASP A 113 9.67 14.20 -1.07
N ASP A 114 10.98 14.48 -0.90
CA ASP A 114 11.98 13.47 -0.55
C ASP A 114 12.04 13.21 0.98
N GLU A 115 11.08 13.72 1.75
CA GLU A 115 11.08 13.64 3.21
C GLU A 115 10.56 12.29 3.72
N ILE A 116 11.15 11.81 4.82
CA ILE A 116 10.66 10.63 5.52
C ILE A 116 9.57 11.07 6.49
N LEU A 117 8.39 10.47 6.37
CA LEU A 117 7.29 10.70 7.30
C LEU A 117 7.63 10.07 8.66
N ASN A 118 7.92 10.92 9.65
CA ASN A 118 8.22 10.51 11.03
C ASN A 118 6.95 10.16 11.81
N TRP A 119 6.24 9.13 11.37
CA TRP A 119 5.08 8.61 12.09
C TRP A 119 5.53 7.68 13.22
N ILE A 120 5.35 8.16 14.45
CA ILE A 120 5.71 7.41 15.66
C ILE A 120 4.54 6.47 16.01
N PRO A 121 4.78 5.17 16.28
CA PRO A 121 3.76 4.32 16.86
C PRO A 121 3.40 4.85 18.26
N LEU A 122 2.12 5.16 18.49
CA LEU A 122 1.59 5.48 19.81
C LEU A 122 1.70 4.30 20.78
#